data_AF-A0ABD2ZF44-F1
#
_entry.id   AF-A0ABD2ZF44-F1
#
_cell.length_a   1.000
_cell.length_b   1.000
_cell.length_c   1.000
_cell.angle_alpha   90.00
_cell.angle_beta   90.00
_cell.angle_gamma   90.00
#
_symmetry.space_group_name_H-M   'P 1'
#
loop_
_entity.id
_entity.type
_entity.pdbx_description
1 polymer ?
#
loop_
_entity_poly.entity_id
_entity_poly.type
_entity_poly.pdbx_seq_one_letter_code
_entity_poly.pdbx_strand_id
1 'polypeptide(L)'
;MEKGRECVTGGSGMFASWLIKSLLEDGNSVNATIRSSSDSFDAVIQGCTGVFHVAYLIDLEGKEAEETKIKRAVNGTVGMLQAAIAYAEKHGLDFVSIIPTWIHGSFVCPFLPGSVSASMAMIIDVVKYLWRTPFVHTDDLARAHIFLFEYPKVKGRYICNAVEITIDKLVS
;
A
#
# COMPACT_ATOMS: atom_id res chain seq x y z
N MET A 1 4.03 4.31 -24.83
CA MET A 1 4.96 5.21 -24.13
C MET A 1 6.22 4.43 -23.85
N GLU A 2 7.38 5.09 -23.84
CA GLU A 2 8.61 4.47 -23.36
C GLU A 2 8.45 4.20 -21.86
N LYS A 3 8.78 2.98 -21.40
CA LYS A 3 8.61 2.58 -20.00
C LYS A 3 9.69 3.21 -19.14
N GLY A 4 9.30 3.57 -17.91
CA GLY A 4 10.11 4.39 -17.01
C GLY A 4 10.98 3.57 -16.05
N ARG A 5 11.69 4.28 -15.18
CA ARG A 5 12.34 3.71 -14.01
C ARG A 5 11.57 4.19 -12.79
N GLU A 6 11.04 3.27 -12.00
CA GLU A 6 10.18 3.62 -10.86
C GLU A 6 10.83 3.25 -9.54
N CYS A 7 10.72 4.12 -8.54
CA CYS A 7 11.14 3.82 -7.17
C CYS A 7 9.96 3.25 -6.38
N VAL A 8 10.13 2.08 -5.74
CA VAL A 8 9.13 1.49 -4.84
C VAL A 8 9.70 1.39 -3.43
N THR A 9 9.05 2.01 -2.45
CA THR A 9 9.51 1.93 -1.06
C THR A 9 9.03 0.67 -0.34
N GLY A 10 9.83 0.15 0.58
CA GLY A 10 9.43 -0.99 1.41
C GLY A 10 9.28 -2.29 0.63
N GLY A 11 10.12 -2.52 -0.37
CA GLY A 11 10.06 -3.61 -1.36
C GLY A 11 10.02 -5.04 -0.80
N SER A 12 10.27 -5.25 0.49
CA SER A 12 10.08 -6.54 1.16
C SER A 12 8.65 -6.77 1.68
N GLY A 13 7.78 -5.76 1.65
CA GLY A 13 6.39 -5.87 2.06
C GLY A 13 5.53 -6.65 1.06
N MET A 14 4.40 -7.19 1.55
CA MET A 14 3.44 -7.94 0.72
C MET A 14 3.06 -7.15 -0.54
N PHE A 15 2.47 -5.97 -0.36
CA PHE A 15 1.99 -5.19 -1.50
C PHE A 15 3.13 -4.61 -2.33
N ALA A 16 4.20 -4.14 -1.68
CA ALA A 16 5.36 -3.58 -2.37
C ALA A 16 6.03 -4.58 -3.32
N SER A 17 6.27 -5.81 -2.86
CA SER A 17 6.86 -6.87 -3.68
C SER A 17 5.96 -7.25 -4.86
N TRP A 18 4.63 -7.25 -4.66
CA TRP A 18 3.67 -7.48 -5.74
C TRP A 18 3.62 -6.34 -6.76
N LEU A 19 3.69 -5.09 -6.30
CA LEU A 19 3.75 -3.92 -7.16
C LEU A 19 5.04 -3.90 -7.98
N ILE A 20 6.19 -4.26 -7.38
CA ILE A 20 7.47 -4.41 -8.10
C ILE A 20 7.32 -5.45 -9.21
N LYS A 21 6.77 -6.64 -8.90
CA LYS A 21 6.49 -7.66 -9.92
C LYS A 21 5.63 -7.10 -11.05
N SER A 22 4.54 -6.41 -10.71
CA SER A 22 3.59 -5.86 -11.69
C SER A 22 4.25 -4.81 -12.60
N LEU A 23 5.07 -3.92 -12.04
CA LEU A 23 5.82 -2.90 -12.79
C LEU A 23 6.84 -3.52 -13.76
N LEU A 24 7.55 -4.57 -13.32
CA LEU A 24 8.50 -5.31 -14.15
C LEU A 24 7.80 -6.05 -15.30
N GLU A 25 6.65 -6.68 -15.03
CA GLU A 25 5.83 -7.35 -16.06
C GLU A 25 5.27 -6.36 -17.09
N ASP A 26 5.01 -5.12 -16.67
CA ASP A 26 4.58 -4.01 -17.52
C ASP A 26 5.75 -3.34 -18.28
N GLY A 27 6.98 -3.84 -18.09
CA GLY A 27 8.17 -3.41 -18.84
C GLY A 27 8.95 -2.24 -18.24
N ASN A 28 8.63 -1.83 -17.01
CA ASN A 28 9.37 -0.78 -16.30
C ASN A 28 10.65 -1.32 -15.66
N SER A 29 11.63 -0.45 -15.46
CA SER A 29 12.74 -0.71 -14.53
C SER A 29 12.34 -0.30 -13.12
N VAL A 30 12.83 -0.99 -12.09
CA VAL A 30 12.44 -0.69 -10.70
C VAL A 30 13.65 -0.56 -9.79
N ASN A 31 13.69 0.54 -9.03
CA ASN A 31 14.55 0.72 -7.87
C ASN A 31 13.71 0.42 -6.60
N ALA A 32 14.12 -0.51 -5.75
CA ALA A 32 13.35 -0.88 -4.56
C ALA A 32 14.13 -0.56 -3.27
N THR A 33 13.46 0.01 -2.27
CA THR A 33 14.06 0.22 -0.94
C THR A 33 13.69 -0.91 0.01
N ILE A 34 14.66 -1.43 0.76
CA ILE A 34 14.43 -2.36 1.87
C ILE A 34 14.88 -1.70 3.18
N ARG A 35 14.50 -2.27 4.32
CA ARG A 35 14.94 -1.78 5.64
C ARG A 35 16.45 -2.09 5.81
N SER A 36 17.31 -1.17 5.40
CA SER A 36 18.74 -1.14 5.75
C SER A 36 19.31 0.27 5.62
N SER A 37 19.79 0.78 6.77
CA SER A 37 20.62 1.96 7.06
C SER A 37 20.18 3.34 6.57
N SER A 38 20.66 4.35 7.30
CA SER A 38 20.42 5.81 7.26
C SER A 38 20.74 6.52 5.93
N ASP A 39 20.72 5.83 4.80
CA ASP A 39 21.10 6.40 3.52
C ASP A 39 19.95 7.22 2.91
N SER A 40 20.32 8.35 2.32
CA SER A 40 19.38 9.27 1.68
C SER A 40 18.58 8.57 0.58
N PHE A 41 17.30 8.92 0.46
CA PHE A 41 16.45 8.50 -0.66
C PHE A 41 16.91 9.10 -2.00
N ASP A 42 17.82 10.07 -2.00
CA ASP A 42 18.28 10.76 -3.21
C ASP A 42 18.86 9.77 -4.23
N ALA A 43 19.72 8.85 -3.80
CA ALA A 43 20.39 7.91 -4.71
C ALA A 43 19.41 6.91 -5.35
N VAL A 44 18.37 6.48 -4.61
CA VAL A 44 17.41 5.50 -5.10
C VAL A 44 16.32 6.12 -5.96
N ILE A 45 16.04 7.42 -5.79
CA ILE A 45 15.09 8.17 -6.61
C ILE A 45 15.77 8.75 -7.86
N GLN A 46 17.09 8.92 -7.85
CA GLN A 46 17.82 9.50 -8.98
C GLN A 46 17.53 8.75 -10.29
N GLY A 47 17.07 9.49 -11.31
CA GLY A 47 16.72 8.95 -12.62
C GLY A 47 15.38 8.20 -12.66
N CYS A 48 14.61 8.19 -11.58
CA CYS A 48 13.26 7.66 -11.58
C CYS A 48 12.26 8.67 -12.18
N THR A 49 11.30 8.15 -12.92
CA THR A 49 10.15 8.87 -13.47
C THR A 49 9.03 9.02 -12.43
N GLY A 50 8.99 8.14 -11.44
CA GLY A 50 8.00 8.13 -10.38
C GLY A 50 8.47 7.44 -9.10
N VAL A 51 7.74 7.70 -8.03
CA VAL A 51 7.95 7.09 -6.71
C VAL A 51 6.63 6.56 -6.17
N PHE A 52 6.58 5.24 -5.95
CA PHE A 52 5.50 4.55 -5.25
C PHE A 52 5.88 4.37 -3.78
N HIS A 53 5.32 5.24 -2.93
CA HIS A 53 5.50 5.10 -1.49
C HIS A 53 4.47 4.14 -0.90
N VAL A 54 4.89 2.91 -0.55
CA VAL A 54 4.01 1.85 -0.03
C VAL A 54 4.54 1.22 1.27
N ALA A 55 5.64 1.76 1.81
CA ALA A 55 6.16 1.36 3.11
C ALA A 55 5.17 1.76 4.23
N TYR A 56 4.74 0.78 5.02
CA TYR A 56 3.91 1.02 6.21
C TYR A 56 4.49 0.27 7.42
N LEU A 57 4.54 0.95 8.55
CA LEU A 57 4.92 0.37 9.84
C LEU A 57 3.66 -0.15 10.53
N ILE A 58 3.50 -1.46 10.60
CA ILE A 58 2.50 -2.06 11.49
C ILE A 58 3.21 -2.49 12.77
N ASP A 59 2.95 -1.76 13.85
CA ASP A 59 3.25 -2.24 15.20
C ASP A 59 2.05 -3.05 15.69
N LEU A 60 2.12 -4.36 15.46
CA LEU A 60 1.13 -5.32 15.92
C LEU A 60 1.36 -5.73 17.39
N GLU A 61 2.42 -5.25 18.06
CA GLU A 61 2.66 -5.61 19.44
C GLU A 61 1.57 -5.02 20.34
N GLY A 62 0.94 -5.88 21.14
CA GLY A 62 -0.26 -5.62 21.93
C GLY A 62 -0.08 -4.68 23.13
N LYS A 63 0.84 -3.72 23.08
CA LYS A 63 1.26 -2.92 24.25
C LYS A 63 0.41 -1.67 24.52
N GLU A 64 -0.49 -1.30 23.60
CA GLU A 64 -1.34 -0.10 23.73
C GLU A 64 -2.83 -0.42 23.56
N ALA A 65 -3.68 0.38 24.22
CA ALA A 65 -5.14 0.33 24.07
C ALA A 65 -5.55 0.62 22.61
N GLU A 66 -6.59 -0.07 22.12
CA GLU A 66 -7.05 -0.01 20.72
C GLU A 66 -7.41 1.41 20.27
N GLU A 67 -8.09 2.18 21.12
CA GLU A 67 -8.43 3.58 20.82
C GLU A 67 -7.17 4.45 20.61
N THR A 68 -6.13 4.23 21.41
CA THR A 68 -4.84 4.92 21.27
C THR A 68 -4.16 4.54 19.96
N LYS A 69 -4.19 3.25 19.59
CA LYS A 69 -3.66 2.77 18.31
C LYS A 69 -4.39 3.41 17.13
N ILE A 70 -5.72 3.45 17.17
CA ILE A 70 -6.56 4.06 16.13
C ILE A 70 -6.24 5.55 16.02
N LYS A 71 -6.27 6.30 17.13
CA LYS A 71 -5.96 7.75 17.12
C LYS A 71 -4.55 8.02 16.60
N ARG A 72 -3.55 7.25 17.02
CA ARG A 72 -2.16 7.36 16.54
C ARG A 72 -2.06 7.08 15.05
N ALA A 73 -2.71 6.01 14.56
CA ALA A 73 -2.70 5.65 13.15
C ALA A 73 -3.41 6.69 12.29
N VAL A 74 -4.59 7.19 12.72
CA VAL A 74 -5.35 8.22 12.02
C VAL A 74 -4.57 9.53 11.98
N ASN A 75 -4.11 10.04 13.13
CA ASN A 75 -3.38 11.31 13.19
C ASN A 75 -2.05 11.22 12.44
N GLY A 76 -1.33 10.11 12.56
CA GLY A 76 -0.09 9.87 11.81
C GLY A 76 -0.32 9.84 10.30
N THR A 77 -1.38 9.16 9.84
CA THR A 77 -1.72 9.09 8.41
C THR A 77 -2.19 10.44 7.88
N VAL A 78 -3.07 11.13 8.61
CA VAL A 78 -3.57 12.46 8.22
C VAL A 78 -2.43 13.47 8.17
N GLY A 79 -1.58 13.50 9.20
CA GLY A 79 -0.43 14.41 9.26
C GLY A 79 0.58 14.16 8.13
N MET A 80 0.88 12.88 7.85
CA MET A 80 1.78 12.51 6.75
C MET A 80 1.19 12.90 5.39
N LEU A 81 -0.10 12.66 5.14
CA LEU A 81 -0.76 13.04 3.89
C LEU A 81 -0.80 14.57 3.72
N GLN A 82 -1.13 15.32 4.76
CA GLN A 82 -1.14 16.78 4.71
C GLN A 82 0.25 17.35 4.42
N ALA A 83 1.30 16.81 5.05
CA ALA A 83 2.68 17.20 4.79
C ALA A 83 3.11 16.87 3.36
N ALA A 84 2.76 15.68 2.86
CA ALA A 84 3.07 15.26 1.49
C ALA A 84 2.41 16.16 0.45
N ILE A 85 1.13 16.50 0.64
CA ILE A 85 0.38 17.42 -0.24
C ILE A 85 1.05 18.80 -0.22
N ALA A 86 1.30 19.37 0.95
CA ALA A 86 1.91 20.70 1.06
C ALA A 86 3.31 20.76 0.43
N TYR A 87 4.10 19.70 0.59
CA TYR A 87 5.41 19.57 -0.05
C TYR A 87 5.27 19.49 -1.57
N ALA A 88 4.37 18.63 -2.08
CA ALA A 88 4.14 18.48 -3.50
C ALA A 88 3.69 19.80 -4.15
N GLU A 89 2.75 20.52 -3.53
CA GLU A 89 2.29 21.84 -3.98
C GLU A 89 3.44 22.87 -4.02
N LYS A 90 4.26 22.92 -2.96
CA LYS A 90 5.41 23.84 -2.88
C LYS A 90 6.46 23.56 -3.97
N HIS A 91 6.60 22.31 -4.38
CA HIS A 91 7.64 21.86 -5.31
C HIS A 91 7.12 21.55 -6.73
N GLY A 92 5.83 21.79 -7.00
CA GLY A 92 5.21 21.54 -8.30
C GLY A 92 5.18 20.05 -8.70
N LEU A 93 5.08 19.15 -7.72
CA LEU A 93 5.00 17.71 -7.94
C LEU A 93 3.54 17.28 -8.06
N ASP A 94 3.25 16.36 -9.00
CA ASP A 94 1.97 15.68 -9.02
C ASP A 94 1.91 14.65 -7.89
N PHE A 95 0.90 14.78 -7.02
CA PHE A 95 0.70 13.91 -5.86
C PHE A 95 -0.67 13.23 -5.92
N VAL A 96 -0.65 11.91 -5.75
CA VAL A 96 -1.82 11.04 -5.75
C VAL A 96 -1.72 10.11 -4.55
N SER A 97 -2.82 9.96 -3.81
CA SER A 97 -2.92 8.98 -2.74
C SER A 97 -3.97 7.93 -3.06
N ILE A 98 -3.64 6.66 -2.86
CA ILE A 98 -4.58 5.55 -2.94
C ILE A 98 -4.89 5.07 -1.53
N ILE A 99 -6.18 4.89 -1.25
CA ILE A 99 -6.69 4.42 0.04
C ILE A 99 -7.21 3.00 -0.19
N PRO A 100 -6.37 1.97 -0.03
CA PRO A 100 -6.83 0.60 -0.13
C PRO A 100 -7.72 0.25 1.07
N THR A 101 -8.68 -0.64 0.83
CA THR A 101 -9.34 -1.39 1.90
C THR A 101 -8.51 -2.61 2.28
N TRP A 102 -9.09 -3.65 2.88
CA TRP A 102 -8.33 -4.82 3.32
C TRP A 102 -7.71 -5.54 2.12
N ILE A 103 -6.37 -5.53 2.04
CA ILE A 103 -5.65 -6.14 0.93
C ILE A 103 -5.61 -7.65 1.13
N HIS A 104 -6.22 -8.37 0.21
CA HIS A 104 -6.24 -9.83 0.17
C HIS A 104 -5.81 -10.34 -1.21
N GLY A 105 -5.34 -11.59 -1.27
CA GLY A 105 -4.94 -12.25 -2.52
C GLY A 105 -3.49 -12.72 -2.51
N SER A 106 -2.99 -12.97 -3.72
CA SER A 106 -1.66 -13.52 -3.96
C SER A 106 -0.52 -12.62 -3.45
N PHE A 107 0.59 -13.24 -3.06
CA PHE A 107 1.78 -12.56 -2.59
C PHE A 107 3.04 -13.31 -3.05
N VAL A 108 4.15 -12.61 -3.20
CA VAL A 108 5.46 -13.18 -3.58
C VAL A 108 6.49 -13.13 -2.44
N CYS A 109 6.18 -12.45 -1.34
CA CYS A 109 7.06 -12.38 -0.19
C CYS A 109 7.18 -13.76 0.50
N PRO A 110 8.33 -14.08 1.13
CA PRO A 110 8.60 -15.42 1.68
C PRO A 110 7.88 -15.71 3.02
N PHE A 111 7.10 -14.76 3.53
CA PHE A 111 6.34 -14.89 4.77
C PHE A 111 4.86 -14.64 4.52
N LEU A 112 4.00 -15.25 5.34
CA LEU A 112 2.55 -15.03 5.28
C LEU A 112 2.22 -13.58 5.65
N PRO A 113 1.61 -12.78 4.75
CA PRO A 113 1.24 -11.41 5.06
C PRO A 113 0.22 -11.31 6.19
N GLY A 114 0.35 -10.29 7.03
CA GLY A 114 -0.56 -10.08 8.17
C GLY A 114 -2.03 -9.92 7.77
N SER A 115 -2.31 -9.18 6.69
CA SER A 115 -3.69 -9.02 6.19
C SER A 115 -4.28 -10.34 5.68
N VAL A 116 -3.49 -11.14 4.98
CA VAL A 116 -3.91 -12.47 4.49
C VAL A 116 -4.12 -13.42 5.67
N SER A 117 -3.17 -13.48 6.61
CA SER A 117 -3.27 -14.28 7.83
C SER A 117 -4.55 -13.96 8.60
N ALA A 118 -4.83 -12.68 8.85
CA ALA A 118 -6.02 -12.26 9.58
C ALA A 118 -7.32 -12.53 8.80
N SER A 119 -7.34 -12.41 7.47
CA SER A 119 -8.50 -12.85 6.68
C SER A 119 -8.74 -14.36 6.74
N MET A 120 -7.68 -15.17 6.70
CA MET A 120 -7.79 -16.61 6.86
C MET A 120 -8.27 -16.98 8.27
N ALA A 121 -7.81 -16.26 9.30
CA ALA A 121 -8.26 -16.44 10.68
C ALA A 121 -9.76 -16.20 10.88
N MET A 122 -10.37 -15.30 10.09
CA MET A 122 -11.83 -15.12 10.06
C MET A 122 -12.55 -16.33 9.45
N ILE A 123 -11.94 -16.98 8.44
CA ILE A 123 -12.50 -18.17 7.78
C ILE A 123 -12.48 -19.39 8.71
N ILE A 124 -11.41 -19.57 9.48
CA ILE A 124 -11.24 -20.71 10.39
C ILE A 124 -11.86 -20.50 11.79
N ASP A 125 -12.74 -19.50 11.95
CA ASP A 125 -13.45 -19.10 13.18
C ASP A 125 -12.57 -18.88 14.42
N VAL A 126 -11.30 -18.52 14.24
CA VAL A 126 -10.39 -18.18 15.35
C VAL A 126 -10.58 -16.73 15.81
N VAL A 127 -11.12 -15.87 14.94
CA VAL A 127 -11.08 -14.40 15.05
C VAL A 127 -12.39 -13.80 14.51
N LYS A 128 -13.28 -13.29 15.37
CA LYS A 128 -14.54 -12.63 14.99
C LYS A 128 -14.43 -11.10 14.96
N TYR A 129 -13.55 -10.57 14.11
CA TYR A 129 -13.16 -9.16 14.25
C TYR A 129 -14.05 -8.15 13.50
N LEU A 130 -14.88 -8.53 12.52
CA LEU A 130 -15.60 -7.52 11.72
C LEU A 130 -16.93 -8.01 11.11
N TRP A 131 -18.07 -7.41 11.46
CA TRP A 131 -19.39 -7.79 10.90
C TRP A 131 -19.49 -7.58 9.37
N ARG A 132 -18.75 -6.59 8.84
CA ARG A 132 -18.61 -6.26 7.42
C ARG A 132 -17.18 -5.82 7.14
N THR A 133 -16.52 -6.46 6.17
CA THR A 133 -15.13 -6.16 5.82
C THR A 133 -15.02 -5.81 4.34
N PRO A 134 -14.52 -4.60 4.00
CA PRO A 134 -14.22 -4.25 2.63
C PRO A 134 -12.86 -4.83 2.20
N PHE A 135 -12.83 -5.47 1.04
CA PHE A 135 -11.66 -6.11 0.46
C PHE A 135 -11.27 -5.50 -0.88
N VAL A 136 -9.97 -5.55 -1.15
CA VAL A 136 -9.38 -5.30 -2.46
C VAL A 136 -8.39 -6.39 -2.80
N HIS A 137 -8.44 -6.91 -4.03
CA HIS A 137 -7.48 -7.89 -4.48
C HIS A 137 -6.12 -7.22 -4.73
N THR A 138 -5.04 -7.93 -4.42
CA THR A 138 -3.66 -7.41 -4.57
C THR A 138 -3.37 -6.96 -6.01
N ASP A 139 -3.86 -7.71 -7.01
CA ASP A 139 -3.74 -7.32 -8.42
C ASP A 139 -4.51 -6.05 -8.78
N ASP A 140 -5.74 -5.90 -8.28
CA ASP A 140 -6.55 -4.71 -8.56
C ASP A 140 -5.89 -3.48 -7.97
N LEU A 141 -5.33 -3.62 -6.77
CA LEU A 141 -4.62 -2.54 -6.12
C LEU A 141 -3.34 -2.15 -6.88
N ALA A 142 -2.56 -3.14 -7.34
CA ALA A 142 -1.35 -2.87 -8.12
C ALA A 142 -1.67 -2.20 -9.47
N ARG A 143 -2.70 -2.69 -10.17
CA ARG A 143 -3.19 -2.06 -11.40
C ARG A 143 -3.70 -0.64 -11.16
N ALA A 144 -4.40 -0.40 -10.05
CA ALA A 144 -4.86 0.94 -9.68
C ALA A 144 -3.69 1.89 -9.44
N HIS A 145 -2.59 1.43 -8.81
CA HIS A 145 -1.37 2.22 -8.65
C HIS A 145 -0.76 2.60 -9.99
N ILE A 146 -0.56 1.63 -10.88
CA ILE A 146 0.04 1.85 -12.20
C ILE A 146 -0.86 2.76 -13.05
N PHE A 147 -2.17 2.46 -13.11
CA PHE A 147 -3.13 3.24 -13.88
C PHE A 147 -3.18 4.72 -13.43
N LEU A 148 -3.25 4.95 -12.12
CA LEU A 148 -3.28 6.32 -11.62
C LEU A 148 -1.95 7.03 -11.87
N PHE A 149 -0.81 6.34 -11.76
CA PHE A 149 0.48 6.91 -12.09
C PHE A 149 0.60 7.33 -13.57
N GLU A 150 0.11 6.51 -14.50
CA GLU A 150 0.21 6.78 -15.94
C GLU A 150 -0.83 7.79 -16.45
N TYR A 151 -1.92 8.02 -15.71
CA TYR A 151 -3.03 8.85 -16.20
C TYR A 151 -2.78 10.35 -15.95
N PRO A 152 -2.60 11.18 -16.99
CA PRO A 152 -2.03 12.54 -16.87
C PRO A 152 -2.92 13.59 -16.19
N LYS A 153 -4.14 13.22 -15.77
CA LYS A 153 -5.10 14.14 -15.14
C LYS A 153 -5.54 13.67 -13.75
N VAL A 154 -4.88 12.68 -13.15
CA VAL A 154 -5.22 12.28 -11.78
C VAL A 154 -4.75 13.34 -10.80
N LYS A 155 -5.59 13.64 -9.80
CA LYS A 155 -5.22 14.49 -8.67
C LYS A 155 -5.99 14.05 -7.42
N GLY A 156 -5.34 14.12 -6.27
CA GLY A 156 -5.99 13.91 -4.98
C GLY A 156 -6.06 12.44 -4.56
N ARG A 157 -7.22 12.03 -4.04
CA ARG A 157 -7.37 10.80 -3.26
C ARG A 157 -8.33 9.83 -3.93
N TYR A 158 -7.93 8.56 -4.05
CA TYR A 158 -8.72 7.50 -4.67
C TYR A 158 -8.91 6.34 -3.71
N ILE A 159 -10.16 6.01 -3.38
CA ILE A 159 -10.47 4.80 -2.62
C ILE A 159 -10.36 3.61 -3.59
N CYS A 160 -9.61 2.58 -3.20
CA CYS A 160 -9.48 1.33 -3.94
C CYS A 160 -10.13 0.21 -3.14
N ASN A 161 -11.37 -0.09 -3.49
CA ASN A 161 -12.20 -1.13 -2.88
C ASN A 161 -12.91 -1.92 -3.97
N ALA A 162 -12.90 -3.25 -3.87
CA ALA A 162 -13.57 -4.11 -4.84
C ALA A 162 -14.93 -4.60 -4.31
N VAL A 163 -14.97 -5.08 -3.07
CA VAL A 163 -16.14 -5.75 -2.51
C VAL A 163 -16.25 -5.53 -1.01
N GLU A 164 -17.47 -5.43 -0.50
CA GLU A 164 -17.77 -5.49 0.92
C GLU A 164 -18.48 -6.82 1.21
N ILE A 165 -17.92 -7.63 2.10
CA ILE A 165 -18.45 -8.96 2.42
C ILE A 165 -18.71 -9.07 3.92
N THR A 166 -19.80 -9.73 4.29
CA THR A 166 -20.11 -10.07 5.68
C THR A 166 -19.39 -11.36 6.08
N ILE A 167 -19.12 -11.55 7.38
CA ILE A 167 -18.44 -12.79 7.85
C ILE A 167 -19.19 -14.04 7.39
N ASP A 168 -20.53 -14.06 7.47
CA ASP A 168 -21.33 -15.22 7.06
C ASP A 168 -21.10 -15.62 5.59
N LYS A 169 -20.92 -14.65 4.71
CA LYS A 169 -20.61 -14.88 3.30
C LYS A 169 -19.13 -15.20 3.03
N LEU A 170 -18.24 -14.78 3.94
CA LEU A 170 -16.81 -15.06 3.84
C LEU A 170 -16.48 -16.49 4.27
N VAL A 171 -17.23 -17.04 5.23
CA VAL A 171 -17.05 -18.39 5.79
C VAL A 171 -17.90 -19.47 5.09
N SER A 172 -18.90 -19.09 4.28
CA SER A 172 -19.80 -19.99 3.55
C SER A 172 -19.17 -20.53 2.27
#